data_AF-A0A945R2H0-F1
#
_entry.id   AF-A0A945R2H0-F1
#
_cell.length_a   1.000
_cell.length_b   1.000
_cell.length_c   1.000
_cell.angle_alpha   90.00
_cell.angle_beta   90.00
_cell.angle_gamma   90.00
#
_symmetry.space_group_name_H-M   'P 1'
#
loop_
_entity.id
_entity.type
_entity.pdbx_description
1 polymer ?
#
loop_
_entity_poly.entity_id
_entity_poly.type
_entity_poly.pdbx_seq_one_letter_code
_entity_poly.pdbx_strand_id
1 'polypeptide(L)'
;SLPDTKKNKNHSRMSLAFFHQPDWDARIECLPTCLSPGETAKYSVVTSGRHLMERFHSTVLDVDESTFSQIEEKNKKIKGK
;
A
#
# COMPACT_ATOMS: atom_id res chain seq x y z
N SER A 1 14.86 41.40 29.76
CA SER A 1 14.90 41.57 28.30
C SER A 1 13.88 40.65 27.67
N LEU A 2 13.13 41.14 26.68
CA LEU A 2 12.26 40.28 25.86
C LEU A 2 13.13 39.30 25.06
N PRO A 3 12.69 38.05 24.84
CA PRO A 3 13.45 37.11 24.05
C PRO A 3 13.58 37.62 22.60
N ASP A 4 14.80 37.59 22.09
CA ASP A 4 15.16 38.07 20.76
C ASP A 4 14.46 37.20 19.68
N THR A 5 13.38 37.72 19.08
CA THR A 5 12.60 37.02 18.05
C THR A 5 13.31 37.08 16.70
N LYS A 6 14.51 36.50 16.59
CA LYS A 6 15.05 36.15 15.28
C LYS A 6 14.22 35.00 14.71
N LYS A 7 13.14 35.33 14.01
CA LYS A 7 12.34 34.39 13.19
C LYS A 7 13.29 33.67 12.22
N ASN A 8 13.57 32.40 12.49
CA ASN A 8 14.21 31.52 11.52
C ASN A 8 13.26 31.38 10.31
N LYS A 9 13.67 31.89 9.15
CA LYS A 9 12.86 31.86 7.91
C LYS A 9 12.62 30.44 7.37
N ASN A 10 13.27 29.42 7.93
CA ASN A 10 12.98 28.01 7.70
C ASN A 10 12.19 27.46 8.89
N HIS A 11 10.88 27.67 8.88
CA HIS A 11 10.00 26.85 9.73
C HIS A 11 10.00 25.43 9.16
N SER A 12 10.35 24.42 9.96
CA SER A 12 10.22 23.02 9.54
C SER A 12 8.78 22.74 9.13
N ARG A 13 8.59 22.20 7.91
CA ARG A 13 7.28 21.77 7.44
C ARG A 13 6.85 20.55 8.26
N MET A 14 5.81 20.71 9.06
CA MET A 14 5.15 19.61 9.77
C MET A 14 3.88 19.21 9.04
N SER A 15 3.70 17.92 8.79
CA SER A 15 2.46 17.36 8.26
C SER A 15 2.12 16.07 8.99
N LEU A 16 0.84 15.91 9.34
CA LEU A 16 0.28 14.69 9.87
C LEU A 16 -0.65 14.10 8.80
N ALA A 17 -0.34 12.89 8.33
CA ALA A 17 -1.18 12.19 7.36
C ALA A 17 -1.90 11.04 8.06
N PHE A 18 -3.18 10.88 7.76
CA PHE A 18 -3.99 9.75 8.17
C PHE A 18 -4.50 9.05 6.92
N PHE A 19 -4.16 7.76 6.76
CA PHE A 19 -4.54 6.96 5.61
C PHE A 19 -5.64 6.00 6.02
N HIS A 20 -6.82 6.12 5.41
CA HIS A 20 -7.89 5.16 5.62
C HIS A 20 -7.68 3.95 4.70
N GLN A 21 -7.83 2.75 5.25
CA GLN A 21 -7.74 1.49 4.50
C GLN A 21 -9.03 0.70 4.72
N PRO A 22 -9.51 -0.03 3.71
CA PRO A 22 -10.53 -1.07 3.90
C PRO A 22 -10.07 -2.13 4.91
N ASP A 23 -10.99 -3.00 5.32
CA ASP A 23 -10.65 -4.20 6.09
C ASP A 23 -9.62 -5.06 5.33
N TRP A 24 -8.78 -5.79 6.07
CA TRP A 24 -7.64 -6.52 5.50
C TRP A 24 -8.04 -7.52 4.40
N ASP A 25 -9.14 -8.24 4.62
CA ASP A 25 -9.70 -9.23 3.71
C ASP A 25 -10.71 -8.64 2.72
N ALA A 26 -10.94 -7.32 2.76
CA ALA A 26 -11.86 -6.66 1.85
C ALA A 26 -11.47 -6.95 0.40
N ARG A 27 -12.45 -7.41 -0.37
CA ARG A 27 -12.29 -7.77 -1.77
C ARG A 27 -12.39 -6.52 -2.64
N ILE A 28 -11.31 -6.20 -3.33
CA ILE A 28 -11.17 -5.05 -4.22
C ILE A 28 -11.31 -5.51 -5.66
N GLU A 29 -12.32 -4.97 -6.34
CA GLU A 29 -12.60 -5.24 -7.74
C GLU A 29 -13.20 -4.00 -8.43
N CYS A 30 -13.29 -4.04 -9.75
CA CYS A 30 -14.00 -3.00 -10.50
C CYS A 30 -15.47 -3.00 -10.10
N LEU A 31 -16.02 -1.84 -9.72
CA LEU A 31 -17.43 -1.72 -9.43
C LEU A 31 -18.26 -1.96 -10.70
N PRO A 32 -19.44 -2.62 -10.61
CA PRO A 32 -20.26 -2.90 -11.79
C PRO A 32 -20.65 -1.64 -12.56
N THR A 33 -20.88 -0.53 -11.85
CA THR A 33 -21.24 0.77 -12.44
C THR A 33 -20.10 1.47 -13.16
N CYS A 34 -18.87 0.96 -13.03
CA CYS A 34 -17.70 1.47 -13.75
C CYS A 34 -17.46 0.75 -15.07
N LEU A 35 -18.25 -0.26 -15.43
CA LEU A 35 -18.14 -1.01 -16.66
C LEU A 35 -19.25 -0.63 -17.64
N SER A 36 -18.89 -0.37 -18.89
CA SER A 36 -19.88 -0.25 -19.96
C SER A 36 -20.46 -1.63 -20.32
N PRO A 37 -21.65 -1.71 -20.94
CA PRO A 37 -22.18 -2.98 -21.42
C PRO A 37 -21.19 -3.71 -22.35
N GLY A 38 -20.84 -4.94 -22.00
CA GLY A 38 -19.89 -5.77 -22.74
C GLY A 38 -18.40 -5.54 -22.39
N GLU A 39 -18.10 -4.62 -21.47
CA GLU A 39 -16.74 -4.36 -21.02
C GLU A 39 -16.32 -5.31 -19.89
N THR A 40 -15.03 -5.63 -19.83
CA THR A 40 -14.43 -6.42 -18.75
C THR A 40 -13.49 -5.57 -17.91
N ALA A 41 -13.43 -5.84 -16.61
CA ALA A 41 -12.49 -5.17 -15.71
C ALA A 41 -11.04 -5.27 -16.20
N LYS A 42 -10.35 -4.13 -16.25
CA LYS A 42 -8.94 -4.05 -16.66
C LYS A 42 -7.99 -4.77 -15.68
N TYR A 43 -8.33 -4.79 -14.40
CA TYR A 43 -7.50 -5.34 -13.34
C TYR A 43 -8.18 -6.54 -12.69
N SER A 44 -7.38 -7.52 -12.29
CA SER A 44 -7.86 -8.69 -11.55
C SER A 44 -8.25 -8.32 -10.11
N VAL A 45 -9.11 -9.14 -9.53
CA VAL A 45 -9.56 -9.00 -8.14
C VAL A 45 -8.39 -9.24 -7.17
N VAL A 46 -8.33 -8.44 -6.11
CA VAL A 46 -7.30 -8.51 -5.04
C VAL A 46 -7.94 -8.26 -3.67
N THR A 47 -7.29 -8.65 -2.57
CA THR A 47 -7.68 -8.20 -1.22
C THR A 47 -6.88 -6.97 -0.82
N SER A 48 -7.46 -6.10 0.02
CA SER A 48 -6.79 -4.86 0.46
C SER A 48 -5.43 -5.15 1.10
N GLY A 49 -5.36 -6.12 2.01
CA GLY A 49 -4.13 -6.51 2.69
C GLY A 49 -3.03 -7.01 1.75
N ARG A 50 -3.37 -7.81 0.73
CA ARG A 50 -2.40 -8.27 -0.28
C ARG A 50 -1.79 -7.07 -1.01
N HIS A 51 -2.64 -6.17 -1.51
CA HIS A 51 -2.17 -5.00 -2.25
C HIS A 51 -1.32 -4.08 -1.38
N LEU A 52 -1.72 -3.85 -0.12
CA LEU A 52 -0.98 -3.01 0.82
C LEU A 52 0.44 -3.55 1.05
N MET A 53 0.58 -4.85 1.28
CA MET A 53 1.89 -5.47 1.49
C MET A 53 2.77 -5.40 0.24
N GLU A 54 2.21 -5.62 -0.95
CA GLU A 54 2.94 -5.47 -2.21
C GLU A 54 3.47 -4.05 -2.39
N ARG A 55 2.64 -3.03 -2.12
CA ARG A 55 3.06 -1.62 -2.21
C ARG A 55 4.12 -1.28 -1.16
N PHE A 56 3.96 -1.75 0.08
CA PHE A 56 4.93 -1.54 1.14
C PHE A 56 6.29 -2.17 0.79
N HIS A 57 6.29 -3.40 0.30
CA HIS A 57 7.53 -4.06 -0.17
C HIS A 57 8.17 -3.34 -1.34
N SER A 58 7.38 -2.83 -2.30
CA SER A 58 7.94 -2.15 -3.48
C SER A 58 8.60 -0.80 -3.20
N THR A 59 8.39 -0.21 -2.02
CA THR A 59 8.81 1.18 -1.75
C THR A 59 9.54 1.37 -0.43
N VAL A 60 9.36 0.49 0.56
CA VAL A 60 9.88 0.68 1.92
C VAL A 60 10.91 -0.37 2.31
N LEU A 61 10.84 -1.56 1.71
CA LEU A 61 11.82 -2.61 1.95
C LEU A 61 12.68 -2.79 0.70
N ASP A 62 14.00 -2.74 0.84
CA ASP A 62 14.94 -3.19 -0.22
C ASP A 62 14.89 -4.72 -0.30
N VAL A 63 13.75 -5.25 -0.73
CA VAL A 63 13.56 -6.68 -0.99
C VAL A 63 13.92 -6.88 -2.43
N ASP A 64 15.08 -7.48 -2.69
CA ASP A 64 15.38 -7.94 -4.03
C ASP A 64 14.33 -8.97 -4.49
N GLU A 65 14.13 -9.08 -5.80
CA GLU A 65 13.12 -9.96 -6.41
C GLU A 65 13.30 -11.44 -5.99
N SER A 66 14.53 -11.81 -5.59
CA SER A 66 14.87 -13.13 -5.08
C SER A 66 14.22 -13.42 -3.72
N THR A 67 14.09 -12.40 -2.87
CA THR A 67 13.57 -12.55 -1.52
C THR A 67 12.04 -12.68 -1.52
N PHE A 68 11.34 -11.97 -2.42
CA PHE A 68 9.89 -12.13 -2.60
C PHE A 68 9.53 -13.54 -3.09
N SER A 69 10.28 -14.04 -4.09
CA SER A 69 10.09 -15.38 -4.65
C SER A 69 10.26 -16.49 -3.59
N GLN A 70 11.23 -16.33 -2.68
CA GLN A 70 11.44 -17.27 -1.57
C GLN A 70 10.32 -17.23 -0.52
N ILE A 71 9.72 -16.06 -0.26
CA ILE A 71 8.60 -15.92 0.67
C ILE A 71 7.34 -16.57 0.07
N GLU A 72 7.05 -16.34 -1.21
CA GLU A 72 5.96 -16.98 -1.95
C GLU A 72 6.09 -18.52 -1.93
N GLU A 73 7.27 -19.07 -2.24
CA GLU A 73 7.51 -20.52 -2.18
C GLU A 73 7.33 -21.11 -0.78
N LYS A 74 7.83 -20.43 0.25
CA LYS A 74 7.63 -20.84 1.64
C LYS A 74 6.15 -20.85 2.02
N ASN A 75 5.40 -19.80 1.65
CA ASN A 75 3.96 -19.72 1.92
C ASN A 75 3.16 -20.81 1.20
N LYS A 76 3.55 -21.15 -0.05
CA LYS A 76 2.95 -22.26 -0.81
C LYS A 76 3.21 -23.62 -0.15
N LYS A 77 4.41 -23.81 0.41
CA LYS A 77 4.79 -25.05 1.13
C LYS A 77 4.08 -25.22 2.48
N ILE A 78 3.74 -24.11 3.14
CA ILE A 78 2.97 -24.12 4.41
C ILE A 78 1.49 -24.45 4.16
N LYS A 79 0.90 -23.99 3.05
CA LYS A 79 -0.50 -24.29 2.68
C LYS A 79 -0.72 -25.70 2.10
N GLY A 80 0.35 -26.39 1.72
CA GLY A 80 0.30 -27.75 1.16
C GLY A 80 0.49 -28.88 2.18
N LYS A 81 0.30 -28.60 3.47
CA LYS A 81 0.45 -29.55 4.57
C LYS A 81 -0.82 -29.61 5.41
#